data_AF-A0A7W0T8Y0-F1
#
_entry.id   AF-A0A7W0T8Y0-F1
#
_cell.length_a   1.000
_cell.length_b   1.000
_cell.length_c   1.000
_cell.angle_alpha   90.00
_cell.angle_beta   90.00
_cell.angle_gamma   90.00
#
_symmetry.space_group_name_H-M   'P 1'
#
loop_
_entity.id
_entity.type
_entity.pdbx_description
1 polymer ?
#
loop_
_entity_poly.entity_id
_entity_poly.type
_entity_poly.pdbx_seq_one_letter_code
_entity_poly.pdbx_strand_id
1 'polypeptide(L)'
;LRLPSRFVLLDKAIATLASVGTEVYPDFNVFEVAKPYARGLLADRYQPRIVAQRARAEALALGSIVRELPYQVNDVLERMREGTFQIRFDNPGLDELDDHIDQASNRLSVALIVLGGLVGSSIIGVFGQEGPQIMGLHVLSFVGFVLSGVFGLWVIWGVLRHGRL
;
A
#
# COMPACT_ATOMS: atom_id res chain seq x y z
N LEU A 1 3.64 -20.60 22.90
CA LEU A 1 4.70 -19.70 23.37
C LEU A 1 6.05 -20.29 22.95
N ARG A 2 6.72 -19.73 21.92
CA ARG A 2 8.07 -20.18 21.51
C ARG A 2 9.11 -19.47 22.38
N LEU A 3 9.67 -20.18 23.35
CA LEU A 3 10.79 -19.67 24.14
C LEU A 3 12.06 -19.60 23.26
N PRO A 4 12.84 -18.51 23.32
CA PRO A 4 14.12 -18.40 22.61
C PRO A 4 15.04 -19.59 22.93
N SER A 5 15.72 -20.14 21.91
CA SER A 5 16.49 -21.40 21.99
C SER A 5 17.47 -21.50 23.18
N ARG A 6 18.05 -20.35 23.59
CA ARG A 6 18.92 -20.24 24.77
C ARG A 6 18.26 -20.65 26.10
N PHE A 7 16.95 -20.44 26.24
CA PHE A 7 16.23 -20.83 27.45
C PHE A 7 15.89 -22.32 27.46
N VAL A 8 15.69 -22.93 26.28
CA VAL A 8 15.43 -24.37 26.15
C VAL A 8 16.69 -25.19 26.51
N LEU A 9 17.87 -24.73 26.09
CA LEU A 9 19.15 -25.33 26.47
C LEU A 9 19.39 -25.26 27.98
N LEU A 10 19.10 -24.11 28.60
CA LEU A 10 19.20 -23.94 30.04
C LEU A 10 18.25 -24.87 30.79
N ASP A 11 17.00 -24.96 30.33
CA ASP A 11 15.98 -25.81 30.95
C ASP A 11 16.39 -27.30 30.89
N LYS A 12 16.88 -27.75 29.73
CA LYS A 12 17.42 -29.10 29.57
C LYS A 12 18.63 -29.35 30.48
N ALA A 13 19.52 -28.38 30.63
CA ALA A 13 20.67 -28.49 31.54
C ALA A 13 20.22 -28.63 33.00
N ILE A 14 19.28 -27.81 33.45
CA ILE A 14 18.70 -27.86 34.80
C ILE A 14 18.00 -29.21 35.04
N ALA A 15 17.18 -29.67 34.08
CA ALA A 15 16.48 -30.94 34.17
C ALA A 15 17.45 -32.13 34.25
N THR A 16 18.54 -32.10 33.48
CA THR A 16 19.59 -33.14 33.52
C THR A 16 20.29 -33.15 34.87
N LEU A 17 20.63 -31.97 35.40
CA LEU A 17 21.27 -31.82 36.71
C LEU A 17 20.38 -32.30 37.86
N ALA A 18 19.07 -32.03 37.77
CA ALA A 18 18.08 -32.55 38.71
C ALA A 18 17.99 -34.08 38.65
N SER A 19 17.88 -34.64 37.44
CA SER A 19 17.77 -36.09 37.24
C SER A 19 18.98 -36.84 37.81
N VAL A 20 20.19 -36.39 37.49
CA VAL A 20 21.43 -37.02 37.99
C VAL A 20 21.58 -36.82 39.51
N GLY A 21 21.21 -35.65 40.02
CA GLY A 21 21.29 -35.36 41.46
C GLY A 21 20.35 -36.22 42.30
N THR A 22 19.13 -36.47 41.82
CA THR A 22 18.14 -37.31 42.51
C THR A 22 18.52 -38.80 42.49
N GLU A 23 19.24 -39.25 41.46
CA GLU A 23 19.75 -40.64 41.37
C GLU A 23 20.82 -40.94 42.43
N VAL A 24 21.62 -39.92 42.82
CA VAL A 24 22.66 -40.03 43.85
C VAL A 24 22.13 -39.72 45.26
N TYR A 25 21.20 -38.76 45.38
CA TYR A 25 20.58 -38.36 46.64
C TYR A 25 19.05 -38.21 46.43
N PRO A 26 18.21 -39.15 46.92
CA PRO A 26 16.78 -39.17 46.65
C PRO A 26 16.02 -37.91 47.06
N ASP A 27 16.48 -37.23 48.12
CA ASP A 27 15.88 -36.00 48.65
C ASP A 27 16.47 -34.70 48.04
N PHE A 28 17.25 -34.80 46.96
CA PHE A 28 17.91 -33.66 46.34
C PHE A 28 16.92 -32.71 45.63
N ASN A 29 16.99 -31.42 45.96
CA ASN A 29 16.21 -30.36 45.32
C ASN A 29 17.12 -29.28 44.70
N VAL A 30 17.21 -29.27 43.37
CA VAL A 30 18.02 -28.30 42.61
C VAL A 30 17.65 -26.84 42.91
N PHE A 31 16.37 -26.54 43.11
CA PHE A 31 15.91 -25.17 43.32
C PHE A 31 16.37 -24.61 44.68
N GLU A 32 16.43 -25.45 45.71
CA GLU A 32 16.95 -25.04 47.02
C GLU A 32 18.44 -24.69 46.96
N VAL A 33 19.22 -25.52 46.26
CA VAL A 33 20.66 -25.31 46.07
C VAL A 33 20.94 -24.08 45.21
N ALA A 34 20.12 -23.83 44.18
CA ALA A 34 20.27 -22.66 43.30
C ALA A 34 19.79 -21.35 43.94
N LYS A 35 18.90 -21.40 44.93
CA LYS A 35 18.29 -20.24 45.60
C LYS A 35 19.28 -19.17 46.10
N PRO A 36 20.37 -19.50 46.83
CA PRO A 36 21.34 -18.50 47.28
C PRO A 36 22.06 -17.82 46.10
N TYR A 37 22.40 -18.55 45.05
CA TYR A 37 23.05 -18.00 43.86
C TYR A 37 22.12 -17.07 43.08
N ALA A 38 20.86 -17.47 42.89
CA ALA A 38 19.84 -16.63 42.26
C ALA A 38 19.61 -15.33 43.04
N ARG A 39 19.58 -15.41 44.38
CA ARG A 39 19.47 -14.22 45.25
C ARG A 39 20.70 -13.31 45.14
N GLY A 40 21.91 -13.87 45.10
CA GLY A 40 23.14 -13.10 44.89
C GLY A 40 23.14 -12.36 43.55
N LEU A 41 22.76 -13.05 42.47
CA LEU A 41 22.65 -12.45 41.13
C LEU A 41 21.60 -11.34 41.05
N LEU A 42 20.46 -11.52 41.71
CA LEU A 42 19.44 -10.48 41.81
C LEU A 42 19.95 -9.29 42.63
N ALA A 43 20.57 -9.55 43.79
CA ALA A 43 21.14 -8.51 44.64
C ALA A 43 22.17 -7.68 43.85
N ASP A 44 23.09 -8.33 43.13
CA ASP A 44 24.09 -7.68 42.28
C ASP A 44 23.47 -6.86 41.16
N ARG A 45 22.48 -7.42 40.44
CA ARG A 45 21.80 -6.72 39.34
C ARG A 45 21.00 -5.50 39.79
N TYR A 46 20.47 -5.54 41.01
CA TYR A 46 19.68 -4.47 41.65
C TYR A 46 20.48 -3.64 42.66
N GLN A 47 21.81 -3.77 42.69
CA GLN A 47 22.63 -2.90 43.54
C GLN A 47 22.35 -1.43 43.21
N PRO A 48 22.16 -0.56 44.22
CA PRO A 48 21.82 0.85 44.00
C PRO A 48 22.80 1.57 43.06
N ARG A 49 24.08 1.21 43.15
CA ARG A 49 25.14 1.75 42.29
C ARG A 49 24.94 1.40 40.81
N ILE A 50 24.57 0.15 40.50
CA ILE A 50 24.36 -0.30 39.12
C ILE A 50 23.08 0.34 38.56
N VAL A 51 22.02 0.40 39.35
CA VAL A 51 20.76 1.05 38.96
C VAL A 51 20.98 2.54 38.69
N ALA A 52 21.70 3.25 39.58
CA ALA A 52 22.01 4.67 39.40
C ALA A 52 22.88 4.94 38.17
N GLN A 53 23.85 4.07 37.88
CA GLN A 53 24.67 4.19 36.67
C GLN A 53 23.84 4.00 35.39
N ARG A 54 22.95 3.00 35.36
CA ARG A 54 22.02 2.80 34.24
C ARG A 54 21.09 3.98 34.06
N ALA A 55 20.47 4.46 35.13
CA ALA A 55 19.58 5.61 35.09
C ALA A 55 20.31 6.88 34.59
N ARG A 56 21.56 7.09 35.00
CA ARG A 56 22.38 8.19 34.49
C ARG A 56 22.66 8.06 32.99
N ALA A 57 23.01 6.86 32.53
CA ALA A 57 23.25 6.61 31.11
C ALA A 57 21.98 6.86 30.26
N GLU A 58 20.83 6.38 30.72
CA GLU A 58 19.54 6.62 30.08
C GLU A 58 19.17 8.11 30.09
N ALA A 59 19.37 8.81 31.22
CA ALA A 59 19.12 10.24 31.30
C ALA A 59 20.00 11.06 30.34
N LEU A 60 21.26 10.69 30.17
CA LEU A 60 22.15 11.32 29.19
C LEU A 60 21.68 11.07 27.75
N ALA A 61 21.25 9.84 27.44
CA ALA A 61 20.71 9.49 26.12
C ALA A 61 19.40 10.23 25.81
N LEU A 62 18.51 10.39 26.80
CA LEU A 62 17.31 11.21 26.66
C LEU A 62 17.65 12.69 26.49
N GLY A 63 18.66 13.18 27.21
CA GLY A 63 19.15 14.55 27.09
C GLY A 63 19.67 14.87 25.68
N SER A 64 20.38 13.95 25.02
CA SER A 64 20.80 14.13 23.63
C SER A 64 19.62 14.20 22.66
N ILE A 65 18.60 13.36 22.84
CA ILE A 65 17.39 13.37 22.01
C ILE A 65 16.67 14.72 22.13
N VAL A 66 16.44 15.20 23.35
CA VAL A 66 15.76 16.49 23.59
C VAL A 66 16.55 17.66 22.97
N ARG A 67 17.88 17.58 23.00
CA ARG A 67 18.75 18.60 22.39
C ARG A 67 18.68 18.59 20.85
N GLU A 68 18.53 17.43 20.24
CA GLU A 68 18.46 17.28 18.77
C GLU A 68 17.05 17.55 18.21
N LEU A 69 16.01 17.28 19.00
CA LEU A 69 14.60 17.48 18.66
C LEU A 69 14.28 18.84 18.02
N PRO A 70 14.67 20.00 18.59
CA PRO A 70 14.34 21.29 18.00
C PRO A 70 14.94 21.49 16.60
N TYR A 71 16.13 20.93 16.33
CA TYR A 71 16.74 21.01 15.00
C TYR A 71 15.97 20.17 13.98
N GLN A 72 15.56 18.95 14.35
CA GLN A 72 14.75 18.09 13.48
C GLN A 72 13.39 18.72 13.18
N VAL A 73 12.75 19.32 14.19
CA VAL A 73 11.46 20.02 14.01
C VAL A 73 11.62 21.24 13.11
N ASN A 74 12.68 22.01 13.29
CA ASN A 74 12.97 23.18 12.45
C ASN A 74 13.21 22.78 10.98
N ASP A 75 14.01 21.72 10.74
CA ASP A 75 14.29 21.19 9.40
C ASP A 75 13.01 20.70 8.69
N VAL A 76 12.12 20.03 9.42
CA VAL A 76 10.81 19.63 8.88
C VAL A 76 9.93 20.85 8.55
N LEU A 77 9.87 21.83 9.44
CA LEU A 77 9.11 23.07 9.23
C LEU A 77 9.66 23.87 8.04
N GLU A 78 10.98 23.93 7.88
CA GLU A 78 11.63 24.61 6.77
C GLU A 78 11.29 23.94 5.44
N ARG A 79 11.39 22.60 5.35
CA ARG A 79 10.97 21.85 4.15
C ARG A 79 9.49 22.02 3.82
N MET A 80 8.63 22.12 4.84
CA MET A 80 7.21 22.44 4.66
C MET A 80 7.01 23.86 4.13
N ARG A 81 7.76 24.84 4.65
CA ARG A 81 7.71 26.24 4.22
C ARG A 81 8.20 26.43 2.78
N GLU A 82 9.28 25.75 2.43
CA GLU A 82 9.88 25.77 1.09
C GLU A 82 9.06 24.98 0.06
N GLY A 83 8.05 24.22 0.49
CA GLY A 83 7.25 23.36 -0.39
C GLY A 83 8.04 22.18 -0.98
N THR A 84 9.26 21.92 -0.49
CA THR A 84 10.10 20.79 -0.90
C THR A 84 9.67 19.48 -0.22
N PHE A 85 8.75 19.56 0.74
CA PHE A 85 8.14 18.41 1.38
C PHE A 85 7.26 17.62 0.41
N GLN A 86 7.84 16.60 -0.22
CA GLN A 86 7.13 15.68 -1.12
C GLN A 86 6.52 14.52 -0.31
N ILE A 87 5.20 14.53 -0.15
CA ILE A 87 4.47 13.36 0.34
C ILE A 87 4.19 12.45 -0.85
N ARG A 88 4.86 11.30 -0.91
CA ARG A 88 4.54 10.25 -1.88
C ARG A 88 3.32 9.49 -1.36
N PHE A 89 2.14 9.84 -1.85
CA PHE A 89 0.92 9.08 -1.62
C PHE A 89 0.92 7.88 -2.57
N ASP A 90 1.30 6.71 -2.08
CA ASP A 90 1.15 5.44 -2.79
C ASP A 90 -0.29 4.96 -2.56
N ASN A 91 -1.24 5.54 -3.30
CA ASN A 91 -2.66 5.18 -3.20
C ASN A 91 -3.09 4.46 -4.49
N PRO A 92 -3.27 3.13 -4.46
CA PRO A 92 -3.61 2.36 -5.67
C PRO A 92 -4.91 2.81 -6.33
N GLY A 93 -5.82 3.47 -5.61
CA GLY A 93 -7.07 3.98 -6.17
C GLY A 93 -6.95 5.28 -6.97
N LEU A 94 -5.82 6.02 -6.89
CA LEU A 94 -5.61 7.22 -7.71
C LEU A 94 -5.14 6.87 -9.12
N ASP A 95 -4.27 5.87 -9.26
CA ASP A 95 -3.86 5.36 -10.57
C ASP A 95 -5.07 4.76 -11.31
N GLU A 96 -5.92 4.03 -10.58
CA GLU A 96 -7.18 3.53 -11.14
C GLU A 96 -8.11 4.67 -11.59
N LEU A 97 -8.12 5.82 -10.90
CA LEU A 97 -8.98 6.95 -11.28
C LEU A 97 -8.57 7.57 -12.62
N ASP A 98 -7.27 7.71 -12.87
CA ASP A 98 -6.76 8.21 -14.15
C ASP A 98 -7.18 7.29 -15.29
N ASP A 99 -7.05 5.98 -15.12
CA ASP A 99 -7.50 4.99 -16.11
C ASP A 99 -9.01 5.10 -16.40
N HIS A 100 -9.84 5.29 -15.37
CA HIS A 100 -11.29 5.45 -15.56
C HIS A 100 -11.66 6.75 -16.26
N ILE A 101 -10.94 7.85 -15.99
CA ILE A 101 -11.13 9.14 -16.66
C ILE A 101 -10.78 9.04 -18.14
N ASP A 102 -9.65 8.43 -18.47
CA ASP A 102 -9.21 8.25 -19.86
C ASP A 102 -10.19 7.39 -20.66
N GLN A 103 -10.67 6.29 -20.07
CA GLN A 103 -11.70 5.46 -20.70
C GLN A 103 -13.00 6.21 -20.94
N ALA A 104 -13.47 7.00 -19.97
CA ALA A 104 -14.68 7.81 -20.10
C ALA A 104 -14.53 8.88 -21.19
N SER A 105 -13.38 9.56 -21.23
CA SER A 105 -13.05 10.57 -22.23
C SER A 105 -13.05 10.00 -23.65
N ASN A 106 -12.38 8.87 -23.85
CA ASN A 106 -12.35 8.18 -25.14
C ASN A 106 -13.76 7.75 -25.59
N ARG A 107 -14.56 7.20 -24.67
CA ARG A 107 -15.95 6.82 -24.96
C ARG A 107 -16.80 8.03 -25.37
N LEU A 108 -16.61 9.18 -24.71
CA LEU A 108 -17.28 10.42 -25.08
C LEU A 108 -16.84 10.94 -26.45
N SER A 109 -15.53 10.94 -26.74
CA SER A 109 -15.02 11.34 -28.06
C SER A 109 -15.62 10.51 -29.19
N VAL A 110 -15.65 9.19 -29.02
CA VAL A 110 -16.26 8.27 -29.99
C VAL A 110 -17.75 8.53 -30.16
N ALA A 111 -18.49 8.71 -29.06
CA ALA A 111 -19.91 9.04 -29.11
C ALA A 111 -20.17 10.35 -29.86
N LEU A 112 -19.35 11.38 -29.64
CA LEU A 112 -19.43 12.66 -30.34
C LEU A 112 -19.15 12.54 -31.84
N ILE A 113 -18.16 11.73 -32.25
CA ILE A 113 -17.88 11.47 -33.67
C ILE A 113 -19.08 10.78 -34.33
N VAL A 114 -19.67 9.78 -33.67
CA VAL A 114 -20.85 9.07 -34.19
C VAL A 114 -22.05 10.02 -34.29
N LEU A 115 -22.34 10.80 -33.25
CA LEU A 115 -23.42 11.79 -33.26
C LEU A 115 -23.21 12.85 -34.34
N GLY A 116 -22.00 13.38 -34.47
CA GLY A 116 -21.64 14.34 -35.52
C GLY A 116 -21.80 13.75 -36.92
N GLY A 117 -21.38 12.50 -37.13
CA GLY A 117 -21.59 11.78 -38.38
C GLY A 117 -23.07 11.53 -38.70
N LEU A 118 -23.87 11.14 -37.71
CA LEU A 118 -25.32 10.93 -37.85
C LEU A 118 -26.04 12.22 -38.22
N VAL A 119 -25.78 13.30 -37.47
CA VAL A 119 -26.39 14.62 -37.70
C VAL A 119 -25.93 15.19 -39.05
N GLY A 120 -24.63 15.12 -39.36
CA GLY A 120 -24.07 15.58 -40.63
C GLY A 120 -24.68 14.84 -41.83
N SER A 121 -24.78 13.51 -41.75
CA SER A 121 -25.41 12.69 -42.79
C SER A 121 -26.90 12.98 -42.94
N SER A 122 -27.61 13.25 -41.83
CA SER A 122 -29.03 13.60 -41.85
C SER A 122 -29.30 14.96 -42.48
N ILE A 123 -28.46 15.97 -42.21
CA ILE A 123 -28.59 17.31 -42.80
C ILE A 123 -28.34 17.25 -44.31
N ILE A 124 -27.27 16.57 -44.74
CA ILE A 124 -26.97 16.42 -46.18
C ILE A 124 -28.08 15.65 -46.90
N GLY A 125 -28.68 14.64 -46.26
CA GLY A 125 -29.79 13.88 -46.85
C GLY A 125 -31.11 14.64 -46.99
N VAL A 126 -31.39 15.60 -46.11
CA VAL A 126 -32.62 16.41 -46.18
C VAL A 126 -32.45 17.63 -47.11
N PHE A 127 -31.25 18.20 -47.20
CA PHE A 127 -31.00 19.46 -47.91
C PHE A 127 -30.17 19.33 -49.21
N GLY A 128 -29.53 18.20 -49.48
CA GLY A 128 -28.74 17.97 -50.69
C GLY A 128 -29.59 17.66 -51.91
N GLN A 129 -30.03 18.70 -52.63
CA GLN A 129 -30.86 18.56 -53.84
C GLN A 129 -30.05 18.36 -55.15
N GLU A 130 -28.71 18.41 -55.12
CA GLU A 130 -27.88 18.36 -56.33
C GLU A 130 -26.86 17.20 -56.32
N GLY A 131 -27.12 16.16 -57.13
CA GLY A 131 -26.18 15.06 -57.45
C GLY A 131 -26.89 13.72 -57.69
N PRO A 132 -26.17 12.67 -58.14
CA PRO A 132 -26.76 11.47 -58.72
C PRO A 132 -27.68 10.76 -57.72
N GLN A 133 -28.94 10.60 -58.12
CA GLN A 133 -29.99 9.98 -57.33
C GLN A 133 -30.15 8.51 -57.77
N ILE A 134 -30.19 7.58 -56.83
CA ILE A 134 -30.55 6.18 -57.09
C ILE A 134 -31.82 5.91 -56.29
N MET A 135 -32.91 5.51 -56.96
CA MET A 135 -34.22 5.25 -56.32
C MET A 135 -34.80 6.46 -55.53
N GLY A 136 -34.53 7.70 -55.96
CA GLY A 136 -35.02 8.91 -55.29
C GLY A 136 -34.27 9.28 -54.01
N LEU A 137 -33.21 8.54 -53.68
CA LEU A 137 -32.31 8.82 -52.56
C LEU A 137 -30.93 9.26 -53.09
N HIS A 138 -30.35 10.24 -52.42
CA HIS A 138 -29.06 10.80 -52.79
C HIS A 138 -27.93 9.82 -52.44
N VAL A 139 -27.07 9.47 -53.41
CA VAL A 139 -26.02 8.44 -53.24
C VAL A 139 -25.08 8.77 -52.06
N LEU A 140 -24.80 10.05 -51.85
CA LEU A 140 -23.95 10.51 -50.76
C LEU A 140 -24.55 10.21 -49.38
N SER A 141 -25.87 10.32 -49.24
CA SER A 141 -26.60 10.03 -48.00
C SER A 141 -26.66 8.54 -47.70
N PHE A 142 -26.79 7.71 -48.74
CA PHE A 142 -26.74 6.25 -48.58
C PHE A 142 -25.37 5.78 -48.10
N VAL A 143 -24.29 6.31 -48.69
CA VAL A 143 -22.91 5.99 -48.27
C VAL A 143 -22.65 6.49 -46.84
N GLY A 144 -23.09 7.71 -46.50
CA GLY A 144 -22.99 8.25 -45.15
C GLY A 144 -23.76 7.42 -44.10
N PHE A 145 -24.97 6.97 -44.43
CA PHE A 145 -25.77 6.12 -43.55
C PHE A 145 -25.14 4.75 -43.32
N VAL A 146 -24.63 4.10 -44.38
CA VAL A 146 -23.95 2.81 -44.27
C VAL A 146 -22.67 2.95 -43.46
N LEU A 147 -21.85 3.97 -43.72
CA LEU A 147 -20.65 4.23 -42.92
C LEU A 147 -20.99 4.49 -41.45
N SER A 148 -21.97 5.34 -41.17
CA SER A 148 -22.39 5.65 -39.80
C SER A 148 -22.95 4.41 -39.08
N GLY A 149 -23.71 3.55 -39.77
CA GLY A 149 -24.19 2.28 -39.24
C GLY A 149 -23.07 1.28 -38.93
N VAL A 150 -22.06 1.18 -39.79
CA VAL A 150 -20.87 0.35 -39.56
C VAL A 150 -20.07 0.88 -38.37
N PHE A 151 -19.86 2.19 -38.27
CA PHE A 151 -19.21 2.80 -37.11
C PHE A 151 -20.02 2.59 -35.82
N GLY A 152 -21.34 2.78 -35.87
CA GLY A 152 -22.22 2.54 -34.72
C GLY A 152 -22.17 1.09 -34.23
N LEU A 153 -22.23 0.12 -35.15
CA LEU A 153 -22.09 -1.30 -34.84
C LEU A 153 -20.70 -1.65 -34.31
N TRP A 154 -19.64 -1.06 -34.85
CA TRP A 154 -18.27 -1.24 -34.37
C TRP A 154 -18.09 -0.74 -32.93
N VAL A 155 -18.69 0.42 -32.60
CA VAL A 155 -18.67 0.99 -31.23
C VAL A 155 -19.49 0.15 -30.26
N ILE A 156 -20.70 -0.27 -30.66
CA ILE A 156 -21.54 -1.16 -29.84
C ILE A 156 -20.81 -2.47 -29.57
N TRP A 157 -20.16 -3.06 -30.58
CA TRP A 157 -19.35 -4.26 -30.41
C TRP A 157 -18.13 -4.00 -29.51
N GLY A 158 -17.45 -2.87 -29.66
CA GLY A 158 -16.34 -2.46 -28.78
C GLY A 158 -16.74 -2.39 -27.31
N VAL A 159 -17.91 -1.79 -27.01
CA VAL A 159 -18.46 -1.66 -25.66
C VAL A 159 -18.92 -3.01 -25.10
N LEU A 160 -19.54 -3.87 -25.91
CA LEU A 160 -20.02 -5.20 -25.47
C LEU A 160 -18.89 -6.20 -25.26
N ARG A 161 -17.81 -6.13 -26.06
CA ARG A 161 -16.70 -7.08 -25.98
C ARG A 161 -15.75 -6.79 -24.82
N HIS A 162 -15.74 -5.54 -24.33
CA HIS A 162 -14.89 -5.11 -23.23
C HIS A 162 -15.74 -4.60 -22.06
N GLY A 163 -16.55 -5.49 -21.47
CA GLY A 163 -17.14 -5.29 -20.14
C GLY A 163 -16.11 -5.20 -19.00
N ARG A 164 -14.82 -5.23 -19.34
CA ARG A 164 -13.67 -4.81 -18.56
C ARG A 164 -12.62 -4.29 -19.56
N LEU A 165 -12.43 -2.98 -19.61
CA LEU A 165 -11.14 -2.37 -19.89
C LEU A 165 -10.79 -1.57 -18.64
#